data_AF-A0A0E0E1Q9-F1
#
_entry.id   AF-A0A0E0E1Q9-F1
#
_cell.length_a   1.000
_cell.length_b   1.000
_cell.length_c   1.000
_cell.angle_alpha   90.00
_cell.angle_beta   90.00
_cell.angle_gamma   90.00
#
_symmetry.space_group_name_H-M   'P 1'
#
loop_
_entity.id
_entity.type
_entity.pdbx_description
1 polymer ?
#
loop_
_entity_poly.entity_id
_entity_poly.type
_entity_poly.pdbx_seq_one_letter_code
_entity_poly.pdbx_strand_id
1 'polypeptide(L)'
;MYPPLVLVLAIFFTVATTIAAMSSPLPHPLDLLSPTELTAVRSAVLASSLVASRPISFHYVGLDEPKKPDVLSHTNAAAAAAAILPRRAFVIARAGGLSHEFYVDVTNTSAPRVVSHGIHDGPGFPMFTTEEQVAARQLSREYPPFRESMRRCGLALTDVGCGVFSMGWFGKNEARRLAKVQCFVVAGGTANYYARPLEGVTLLVDVKKLVIVGYRDRAAYSVPKDEGTDYRAGKAGPPFNGAVPAPGVVVQPEGKGFHIDGHIVRWANWEFHMGFDMRAGTVISMASVHDADADLWRRVLYRGFVSEIFVPYMDPEEESYFHTFMDASEYGLGVSAVPLQPEADCPANAAYMDGYYVDADGKPVKSENIISSITEVRPDVTLVVRMVVTVGNYDYTLDWEFKTVGLAYPHIFCHLHTLCQSNVNAFNYCCCKGYCSTIIDHVEYMNIA
;
A
#
# COMPACT_ATOMS: atom_id res chain seq x y z
N MET A 1 32.26 -30.76 70.52
CA MET A 1 31.84 -29.37 70.78
C MET A 1 32.08 -28.57 69.50
N TYR A 2 31.03 -28.41 68.70
CA TYR A 2 30.87 -27.39 67.65
C TYR A 2 29.97 -26.28 68.25
N PRO A 3 30.02 -25.00 67.83
CA PRO A 3 29.98 -24.63 66.42
C PRO A 3 30.86 -23.44 65.96
N PRO A 4 30.97 -23.25 64.64
CA PRO A 4 31.42 -22.03 63.99
C PRO A 4 30.22 -21.10 63.73
N LEU A 5 30.38 -19.79 63.95
CA LEU A 5 29.35 -18.79 63.69
C LEU A 5 29.38 -18.38 62.20
N VAL A 6 28.96 -19.30 61.33
CA VAL A 6 28.39 -18.95 60.02
C VAL A 6 26.89 -18.76 60.25
N LEU A 7 26.27 -17.79 59.56
CA LEU A 7 24.82 -17.66 59.35
C LEU A 7 24.03 -16.67 60.25
N VAL A 8 24.35 -15.36 60.29
CA VAL A 8 23.34 -14.31 60.61
C VAL A 8 23.62 -12.96 59.93
N LEU A 9 24.06 -12.94 58.66
CA LEU A 9 24.17 -11.68 57.89
C LEU A 9 23.72 -11.87 56.43
N ALA A 10 22.71 -12.70 56.24
CA ALA A 10 22.15 -13.03 54.94
C ALA A 10 20.61 -13.09 54.96
N ILE A 11 19.94 -12.19 55.69
CA ILE A 11 18.49 -11.99 55.58
C ILE A 11 18.19 -10.51 55.88
N PHE A 12 18.42 -9.60 54.93
CA PHE A 12 17.74 -8.28 54.82
C PHE A 12 18.15 -7.55 53.52
N PHE A 13 18.31 -8.29 52.41
CA PHE A 13 18.22 -7.70 51.07
C PHE A 13 16.88 -8.14 50.48
N THR A 14 15.79 -7.65 51.08
CA THR A 14 14.48 -7.67 50.45
C THR A 14 14.53 -6.75 49.24
N VAL A 15 14.59 -7.38 48.07
CA VAL A 15 14.06 -6.97 46.77
C VAL A 15 13.31 -5.62 46.81
N ALA A 16 14.03 -4.56 46.46
CA ALA A 16 13.46 -3.33 45.94
C ALA A 16 14.02 -3.09 44.54
N THR A 17 13.90 -4.10 43.67
CA THR A 17 13.83 -3.83 42.23
C THR A 17 12.47 -3.23 42.00
N THR A 18 12.39 -1.90 42.05
CA THR A 18 11.34 -1.16 41.35
C THR A 18 11.46 -1.52 39.88
N ILE A 19 10.71 -2.53 39.46
CA ILE A 19 10.29 -2.65 38.07
C ILE A 19 9.50 -1.37 37.84
N ALA A 20 10.17 -0.33 37.35
CA ALA A 20 9.49 0.64 36.52
C ALA A 20 9.00 -0.19 35.35
N ALA A 21 7.78 -0.71 35.49
CA ALA A 21 7.03 -1.14 34.33
C ALA A 21 7.05 0.10 33.45
N MET A 22 7.80 0.04 32.35
CA MET A 22 7.55 0.95 31.26
C MET A 22 6.09 0.69 30.93
N SER A 23 5.20 1.52 31.46
CA SER A 23 3.84 1.58 30.99
C SER A 23 4.02 1.96 29.53
N SER A 24 3.99 0.97 28.64
CA SER A 24 3.79 1.24 27.23
C SER A 24 2.58 2.16 27.21
N PRO A 25 2.72 3.41 26.74
CA PRO A 25 1.57 4.29 26.66
C PRO A 25 0.48 3.53 25.91
N LEU A 26 -0.74 3.56 26.44
CA LEU A 26 -1.88 2.94 25.78
C LEU A 26 -1.86 3.40 24.33
N PRO A 27 -1.89 2.48 23.34
CA PRO A 27 -1.79 2.84 21.94
C PRO A 27 -2.94 3.80 21.62
N HIS A 28 -2.66 4.79 20.78
CA HIS A 28 -3.69 5.73 20.37
C HIS A 28 -4.83 4.95 19.69
N PRO A 29 -6.12 5.31 19.90
CA PRO A 29 -7.23 4.52 19.38
C PRO A 29 -7.26 4.36 17.85
N LEU A 30 -6.56 5.24 17.13
CA LEU A 30 -6.40 5.19 15.66
C LEU A 30 -5.07 4.57 15.20
N ASP A 31 -4.22 4.09 16.11
CA ASP A 31 -3.01 3.35 15.72
C ASP A 31 -3.39 2.13 14.89
N LEU A 32 -2.60 1.85 13.85
CA LEU A 32 -2.76 0.64 13.05
C LEU A 32 -2.74 -0.63 13.90
N LEU A 33 -3.30 -1.71 13.36
CA LEU A 33 -3.26 -3.01 14.01
C LEU A 33 -1.80 -3.51 14.08
N SER A 34 -1.35 -3.84 15.29
CA SER A 34 -0.03 -4.41 15.52
C SER A 34 0.08 -5.84 14.96
N PRO A 35 1.30 -6.38 14.75
CA PRO A 35 1.49 -7.77 14.32
C PRO A 35 0.81 -8.80 15.24
N THR A 36 0.80 -8.55 16.54
CA THR A 36 0.12 -9.40 17.53
C THR A 36 -1.39 -9.37 17.35
N GLU A 37 -1.96 -8.19 17.11
CA GLU A 37 -3.39 -8.03 16.84
C GLU A 37 -3.78 -8.67 15.51
N LEU A 38 -3.03 -8.46 14.44
CA LEU A 38 -3.24 -9.09 13.14
C LEU A 38 -3.20 -10.63 13.24
N THR A 39 -2.26 -11.17 14.04
CA THR A 39 -2.19 -12.62 14.33
C THR A 39 -3.43 -13.11 15.09
N ALA A 40 -3.94 -12.31 16.03
CA ALA A 40 -5.16 -12.61 16.77
C ALA A 40 -6.41 -12.56 15.87
N VAL A 41 -6.50 -11.57 14.98
CA VAL A 41 -7.55 -11.46 13.93
C VAL A 41 -7.55 -12.72 13.07
N ARG A 42 -6.39 -13.07 12.52
CA ARG A 42 -6.22 -14.29 11.71
C ARG A 42 -6.69 -15.53 12.45
N SER A 43 -6.30 -15.68 13.70
CA SER A 43 -6.66 -16.84 14.53
C SER A 43 -8.18 -16.93 14.75
N ALA A 44 -8.83 -15.81 15.05
CA ALA A 44 -10.28 -15.77 15.24
C ALA A 44 -11.06 -16.08 13.96
N VAL A 45 -10.65 -15.52 12.81
CA VAL A 45 -11.30 -15.77 11.52
C VAL A 45 -11.10 -17.22 11.09
N LEU A 46 -9.89 -17.76 11.21
CA LEU A 46 -9.61 -19.13 10.83
C LEU A 46 -10.31 -20.16 11.74
N ALA A 47 -10.47 -19.87 13.04
CA ALA A 47 -11.18 -20.73 13.98
C ALA A 47 -12.72 -20.61 13.90
N SER A 48 -13.24 -19.58 13.22
CA SER A 48 -14.68 -19.33 13.14
C SER A 48 -15.42 -20.47 12.43
N SER A 49 -16.47 -20.98 13.08
CA SER A 49 -17.40 -21.96 12.50
C SER A 49 -18.43 -21.34 11.55
N LEU A 50 -18.48 -20.00 11.47
CA LEU A 50 -19.40 -19.26 10.59
C LEU A 50 -19.07 -19.44 9.11
N VAL A 51 -17.86 -19.90 8.78
CA VAL A 51 -17.42 -20.21 7.43
C VAL A 51 -16.93 -21.65 7.36
N ALA A 52 -17.79 -22.51 6.82
CA ALA A 52 -17.49 -23.94 6.63
C ALA A 52 -16.52 -24.19 5.48
N SER A 53 -16.55 -23.37 4.43
CA SER A 53 -15.71 -23.54 3.25
C SER A 53 -14.24 -23.19 3.54
N ARG A 54 -13.33 -23.97 2.95
CA ARG A 54 -11.88 -23.76 3.02
C ARG A 54 -11.25 -23.94 1.63
N PRO A 55 -10.07 -23.35 1.36
CA PRO A 55 -9.34 -22.39 2.22
C PRO A 55 -10.08 -21.04 2.36
N ILE A 56 -9.67 -20.24 3.36
CA ILE A 56 -10.09 -18.84 3.51
C ILE A 56 -8.91 -17.97 3.07
N SER A 57 -9.12 -17.07 2.11
CA SER A 57 -8.13 -16.06 1.72
C SER A 57 -8.50 -14.68 2.26
N PHE A 58 -7.54 -13.97 2.86
CA PHE A 58 -7.74 -12.61 3.36
C PHE A 58 -7.44 -11.63 2.23
N HIS A 59 -8.38 -10.71 1.97
CA HIS A 59 -8.22 -9.66 0.95
C HIS A 59 -8.08 -8.28 1.57
N TYR A 60 -8.62 -8.09 2.77
CA TYR A 60 -8.46 -6.87 3.55
C TYR A 60 -8.53 -7.18 5.03
N VAL A 61 -7.64 -6.57 5.82
CA VAL A 61 -7.70 -6.47 7.27
C VAL A 61 -7.26 -5.06 7.63
N GLY A 62 -8.17 -4.29 8.23
CA GLY A 62 -7.89 -2.94 8.70
C GLY A 62 -8.57 -2.66 10.03
N LEU A 63 -8.21 -1.56 10.66
CA LEU A 63 -8.82 -1.12 11.90
C LEU A 63 -10.31 -0.80 11.68
N ASP A 64 -11.19 -1.40 12.49
CA ASP A 64 -12.57 -0.92 12.64
C ASP A 64 -12.52 0.29 13.58
N GLU A 65 -12.32 1.46 12.99
CA GLU A 65 -12.07 2.70 13.73
C GLU A 65 -13.18 2.98 14.76
N PRO A 66 -12.84 3.35 16.01
CA PRO A 66 -13.84 3.77 16.98
C PRO A 66 -14.64 4.97 16.47
N LYS A 67 -15.87 5.13 16.98
CA LYS A 67 -16.73 6.24 16.55
C LYS A 67 -16.06 7.58 16.87
N LYS A 68 -16.17 8.54 15.95
CA LYS A 68 -15.60 9.89 16.09
C LYS A 68 -15.84 10.53 17.48
N PRO A 69 -17.06 10.54 18.06
CA PRO A 69 -17.27 11.09 19.40
C PRO A 69 -16.45 10.40 20.52
N ASP A 70 -16.21 9.10 20.40
CA ASP A 70 -15.47 8.31 21.39
C ASP A 70 -13.97 8.65 21.33
N VAL A 71 -13.42 8.75 20.11
CA VAL A 71 -12.02 9.17 19.89
C VAL A 71 -11.79 10.59 20.42
N LEU A 72 -12.68 11.52 20.08
CA LEU A 72 -12.58 12.92 20.53
C LEU A 72 -12.69 13.07 22.05
N SER A 73 -13.45 12.20 22.70
CA SER A 73 -13.57 12.17 24.15
C SER A 73 -12.32 11.58 24.80
N HIS A 74 -11.72 10.56 24.20
CA HIS A 74 -10.48 9.92 24.67
C HIS A 74 -9.28 10.87 24.65
N THR A 75 -9.20 11.77 23.66
CA THR A 75 -8.10 12.75 23.54
C THR A 75 -8.19 13.92 24.53
N ASN A 76 -9.30 14.07 25.26
CA ASN A 76 -9.40 15.08 26.32
C ASN A 76 -8.76 14.56 27.61
N ALA A 77 -7.74 15.26 28.12
CA ALA A 77 -6.94 14.87 29.30
C ALA A 77 -7.76 14.59 30.58
N ALA A 78 -8.97 15.16 30.70
CA ALA A 78 -9.89 14.91 31.81
C ALA A 78 -10.65 13.56 31.73
N ALA A 79 -10.70 12.92 30.54
CA ALA A 79 -11.48 11.71 30.27
C ALA A 79 -10.61 10.48 29.91
N ALA A 80 -9.32 10.68 29.60
CA ALA A 80 -8.37 9.62 29.25
C ALA A 80 -8.16 8.55 30.35
N ALA A 81 -8.55 8.86 31.59
CA ALA A 81 -8.41 7.95 32.73
C ALA A 81 -9.48 6.85 32.83
N ALA A 82 -10.54 6.85 32.01
CA ALA A 82 -11.76 6.10 32.36
C ALA A 82 -12.27 5.02 31.37
N ALA A 83 -11.80 4.93 30.11
CA ALA A 83 -12.29 3.87 29.21
C ALA A 83 -11.25 3.44 28.17
N ILE A 84 -10.84 2.17 28.22
CA ILE A 84 -10.16 1.49 27.12
C ILE A 84 -11.20 1.35 26.00
N LEU A 85 -10.97 2.04 24.87
CA LEU A 85 -11.80 1.85 23.69
C LEU A 85 -11.54 0.44 23.13
N PRO A 86 -12.57 -0.32 22.72
CA PRO A 86 -12.37 -1.62 22.11
C PRO A 86 -11.48 -1.50 20.88
N ARG A 87 -10.49 -2.40 20.73
CA ARG A 87 -9.72 -2.53 19.50
C ARG A 87 -10.34 -3.61 18.63
N ARG A 88 -10.81 -3.21 17.46
CA ARG A 88 -11.52 -4.08 16.52
C ARG A 88 -10.90 -4.01 15.13
N ALA A 89 -11.04 -5.08 14.38
CA ALA A 89 -10.63 -5.16 12.99
C ALA A 89 -11.84 -5.46 12.10
N PHE A 90 -11.90 -4.78 10.96
CA PHE A 90 -12.76 -5.16 9.84
C PHE A 90 -11.97 -6.03 8.86
N VAL A 91 -12.54 -7.16 8.47
CA VAL A 91 -11.90 -8.16 7.62
C VAL A 91 -12.79 -8.48 6.44
N ILE A 92 -12.23 -8.42 5.22
CA ILE A 92 -12.84 -9.01 4.03
C ILE A 92 -12.03 -10.25 3.66
N ALA A 93 -12.69 -11.41 3.71
CA ALA A 93 -12.08 -12.69 3.37
C ALA A 93 -12.95 -13.46 2.36
N ARG A 94 -12.36 -14.35 1.57
CA ARG A 94 -13.10 -15.17 0.61
C ARG A 94 -12.97 -16.65 0.90
N ALA A 95 -14.08 -17.35 0.80
CA ALA A 95 -14.17 -18.80 0.94
C ALA A 95 -15.40 -19.33 0.19
N GLY A 96 -15.30 -20.50 -0.44
CA GLY A 96 -16.44 -21.09 -1.19
C GLY A 96 -16.90 -20.26 -2.41
N GLY A 97 -16.23 -19.16 -2.74
CA GLY A 97 -16.64 -18.19 -3.75
C GLY A 97 -17.40 -16.98 -3.22
N LEU A 98 -17.74 -16.97 -1.94
CA LEU A 98 -18.39 -15.86 -1.27
C LEU A 98 -17.35 -14.89 -0.69
N SER A 99 -17.73 -13.63 -0.56
CA SER A 99 -16.98 -12.62 0.19
C SER A 99 -17.63 -12.49 1.56
N HIS A 100 -16.84 -12.74 2.60
CA HIS A 100 -17.24 -12.67 3.99
C HIS A 100 -16.67 -11.42 4.63
N GLU A 101 -17.52 -10.75 5.40
CA GLU A 101 -17.18 -9.56 6.17
C GLU A 101 -17.20 -9.93 7.64
N PHE A 102 -16.09 -9.72 8.34
CA PHE A 102 -16.01 -9.96 9.78
C PHE A 102 -15.65 -8.67 10.50
N TYR A 103 -16.26 -8.49 11.66
CA TYR A 103 -15.75 -7.60 12.68
C TYR A 103 -15.19 -8.47 13.79
N VAL A 104 -13.93 -8.24 14.15
CA VAL A 104 -13.19 -9.05 15.12
C VAL A 104 -12.72 -8.15 16.25
N ASP A 105 -13.10 -8.47 17.48
CA ASP A 105 -12.59 -7.81 18.68
C ASP A 105 -11.27 -8.45 19.11
N VAL A 106 -10.24 -7.61 19.20
CA VAL A 106 -8.88 -7.97 19.58
C VAL A 106 -8.39 -7.16 20.77
N THR A 107 -9.30 -6.51 21.51
CA THR A 107 -9.00 -5.77 22.74
C THR A 107 -8.22 -6.65 23.74
N ASN A 108 -8.53 -7.95 23.76
CA ASN A 108 -7.70 -8.97 24.38
C ASN A 108 -7.18 -9.95 23.30
N THR A 109 -5.94 -9.76 22.87
CA THR A 109 -5.31 -10.58 21.81
C THR A 109 -5.16 -12.05 22.18
N SER A 110 -5.20 -12.41 23.47
CA SER A 110 -5.19 -13.81 23.92
C SER A 110 -6.55 -14.50 23.81
N ALA A 111 -7.63 -13.74 23.64
CA ALA A 111 -8.98 -14.25 23.48
C ALA A 111 -9.76 -13.47 22.40
N PRO A 112 -9.27 -13.44 21.14
CA PRO A 112 -9.91 -12.68 20.09
C PRO A 112 -11.25 -13.30 19.72
N ARG A 113 -12.23 -12.46 19.34
CA ARG A 113 -13.60 -12.91 19.09
C ARG A 113 -14.19 -12.24 17.86
N VAL A 114 -14.77 -13.05 16.96
CA VAL A 114 -15.65 -12.54 15.91
C VAL A 114 -16.92 -11.97 16.56
N VAL A 115 -17.14 -10.67 16.43
CA VAL A 115 -18.31 -9.98 17.00
C VAL A 115 -19.48 -9.93 16.03
N SER A 116 -19.21 -9.89 14.73
CA SER A 116 -20.23 -10.02 13.69
C SER A 116 -19.63 -10.60 12.42
N HIS A 117 -20.51 -11.18 11.61
CA HIS A 117 -20.19 -11.80 10.34
C HIS A 117 -21.32 -11.52 9.36
N GLY A 118 -20.95 -11.17 8.13
CA GLY A 118 -21.84 -10.99 7.00
C GLY A 118 -21.30 -11.66 5.75
N ILE A 119 -22.16 -11.85 4.76
CA ILE A 119 -21.80 -12.23 3.39
C ILE A 119 -22.19 -11.06 2.51
N HIS A 120 -21.24 -10.56 1.71
CA HIS A 120 -21.52 -9.55 0.71
C HIS A 120 -22.31 -10.17 -0.46
N ASP A 121 -23.53 -9.68 -0.68
CA ASP A 121 -24.45 -10.11 -1.73
C ASP A 121 -24.57 -9.11 -2.89
N GLY A 122 -23.93 -7.95 -2.76
CA GLY A 122 -23.88 -6.90 -3.78
C GLY A 122 -22.92 -7.21 -4.93
N PRO A 123 -22.88 -6.33 -5.95
CA PRO A 123 -21.90 -6.43 -7.03
C PRO A 123 -20.46 -6.20 -6.53
N GLY A 124 -19.50 -6.60 -7.34
CA GLY A 124 -18.08 -6.37 -7.09
C GLY A 124 -17.37 -7.47 -6.30
N PHE A 125 -16.05 -7.38 -6.29
CA PHE A 125 -15.16 -8.30 -5.59
C PHE A 125 -14.12 -7.49 -4.80
N PRO A 126 -13.51 -8.07 -3.74
CA PRO A 126 -12.42 -7.40 -3.05
C PRO A 126 -11.15 -7.33 -3.90
N MET A 127 -10.17 -6.56 -3.42
CA MET A 127 -8.80 -6.45 -3.97
C MET A 127 -8.21 -7.82 -4.32
N PHE A 128 -7.41 -7.89 -5.38
CA PHE A 128 -6.60 -9.07 -5.65
C PHE A 128 -5.55 -9.25 -4.57
N THR A 129 -5.29 -10.49 -4.15
CA THR A 129 -4.09 -10.74 -3.35
C THR A 129 -2.87 -10.93 -4.26
N THR A 130 -1.68 -10.72 -3.72
CA THR A 130 -0.43 -10.99 -4.45
C THR A 130 -0.37 -12.45 -4.92
N GLU A 131 -0.83 -13.39 -4.10
CA GLU A 131 -0.86 -14.82 -4.39
C GLU A 131 -1.83 -15.15 -5.54
N GLU A 132 -3.00 -14.51 -5.58
CA GLU A 132 -3.93 -14.64 -6.71
C GLU A 132 -3.28 -14.14 -8.02
N GLN A 133 -2.60 -12.99 -7.96
CA GLN A 133 -1.93 -12.44 -9.13
C GLN A 133 -0.79 -13.35 -9.62
N VAL A 134 0.03 -13.88 -8.70
CA VAL A 134 1.11 -14.82 -9.01
C VAL A 134 0.59 -16.12 -9.59
N ALA A 135 -0.46 -16.70 -9.00
CA ALA A 135 -1.06 -17.93 -9.49
C ALA A 135 -1.69 -17.75 -10.87
N ALA A 136 -2.47 -16.67 -11.07
CA ALA A 136 -3.14 -16.39 -12.33
C ALA A 136 -2.15 -16.16 -13.49
N ARG A 137 -1.07 -15.39 -13.28
CA ARG A 137 -0.07 -15.16 -14.33
C ARG A 137 0.71 -16.43 -14.70
N GLN A 138 0.93 -17.34 -13.74
CA GLN A 138 1.67 -18.58 -13.97
C GLN A 138 0.94 -19.52 -14.95
N LEU A 139 -0.40 -19.48 -14.99
CA LEU A 139 -1.21 -20.29 -15.92
C LEU A 139 -0.80 -20.09 -17.39
N SER A 140 -0.36 -18.89 -17.78
CA SER A 140 0.08 -18.59 -19.14
C SER A 140 1.17 -19.56 -19.61
N ARG A 141 2.15 -19.88 -18.75
CA ARG A 141 3.32 -20.71 -19.08
C ARG A 141 2.95 -22.16 -19.39
N GLU A 142 1.89 -22.66 -18.76
CA GLU A 142 1.42 -24.04 -18.92
C GLU A 142 0.39 -24.17 -20.05
N TYR A 143 -0.15 -23.06 -20.54
CA TYR A 143 -1.24 -23.06 -21.50
C TYR A 143 -0.77 -23.36 -22.94
N PRO A 144 -1.18 -24.50 -23.55
CA PRO A 144 -0.64 -24.91 -24.85
C PRO A 144 -0.82 -23.89 -25.98
N PRO A 145 -1.98 -23.20 -26.13
CA PRO A 145 -2.12 -22.15 -27.13
C PRO A 145 -1.13 -21.00 -26.96
N PHE A 146 -0.84 -20.59 -25.71
CA PHE A 146 0.14 -19.54 -25.44
C PHE A 146 1.56 -19.97 -25.79
N ARG A 147 1.92 -21.22 -25.45
CA ARG A 147 3.24 -21.78 -25.81
C ARG A 147 3.45 -21.81 -27.33
N GLU A 148 2.40 -22.13 -28.09
CA GLU A 148 2.45 -22.10 -29.54
C GLU A 148 2.62 -20.68 -30.07
N SER A 149 1.93 -19.70 -29.50
CA SER A 149 2.13 -18.28 -29.83
C SER A 149 3.57 -17.82 -29.59
N MET A 150 4.16 -18.17 -28.44
CA MET A 150 5.55 -17.82 -28.14
C MET A 150 6.52 -18.47 -29.12
N ARG A 151 6.28 -19.73 -29.51
CA ARG A 151 7.06 -20.44 -30.53
C ARG A 151 6.99 -19.73 -31.89
N ARG A 152 5.82 -19.25 -32.31
CA ARG A 152 5.66 -18.48 -33.56
C ARG A 152 6.38 -17.14 -33.50
N CYS A 153 6.40 -16.50 -32.33
CA CYS A 153 7.14 -15.25 -32.12
C CYS A 153 8.66 -15.45 -31.95
N GLY A 154 9.14 -16.70 -31.92
CA GLY A 154 10.55 -17.01 -31.70
C GLY A 154 11.05 -16.70 -30.27
N LEU A 155 10.15 -16.71 -29.29
CA LEU A 155 10.44 -16.37 -27.88
C LEU A 155 10.47 -17.63 -27.01
N ALA A 156 11.43 -17.70 -26.09
CA ALA A 156 11.39 -18.70 -25.03
C ALA A 156 10.41 -18.26 -23.92
N LEU A 157 9.76 -19.21 -23.26
CA LEU A 157 8.82 -18.89 -22.15
C LEU A 157 9.53 -18.25 -20.95
N THR A 158 10.84 -18.46 -20.80
CA THR A 158 11.67 -17.82 -19.78
C THR A 158 11.87 -16.33 -20.04
N ASP A 159 11.71 -15.91 -21.29
CA ASP A 159 11.93 -14.54 -21.74
C ASP A 159 10.67 -13.69 -21.63
N VAL A 160 9.60 -14.26 -21.07
CA VAL A 160 8.27 -13.67 -21.00
C VAL A 160 7.77 -13.62 -19.56
N GLY A 161 7.37 -12.42 -19.14
CA GLY A 161 6.69 -12.15 -17.87
C GLY A 161 5.28 -11.64 -18.14
N CYS A 162 4.33 -11.92 -17.25
CA CYS A 162 2.94 -11.48 -17.41
C CYS A 162 2.42 -10.77 -16.16
N GLY A 163 1.53 -9.82 -16.36
CA GLY A 163 0.79 -9.09 -15.32
C GLY A 163 -0.69 -9.49 -15.30
N VAL A 164 -1.35 -9.21 -14.18
CA VAL A 164 -2.79 -9.45 -13.98
C VAL A 164 -3.50 -8.11 -13.93
N PHE A 165 -4.48 -7.96 -14.80
CA PHE A 165 -5.18 -6.73 -15.06
C PHE A 165 -6.65 -6.92 -14.68
N SER A 166 -7.16 -6.04 -13.83
CA SER A 166 -8.60 -5.91 -13.63
C SER A 166 -9.29 -5.61 -14.96
N MET A 167 -10.56 -5.98 -15.07
CA MET A 167 -11.31 -5.86 -16.34
C MET A 167 -12.60 -5.05 -16.20
N GLY A 168 -12.83 -4.42 -15.06
CA GLY A 168 -14.04 -3.64 -14.78
C GLY A 168 -15.34 -4.39 -15.08
N TRP A 169 -16.36 -3.63 -15.48
CA TRP A 169 -17.69 -4.15 -15.83
C TRP A 169 -18.24 -3.48 -17.08
N PHE A 170 -18.64 -4.30 -18.06
CA PHE A 170 -19.08 -3.85 -19.39
C PHE A 170 -20.52 -4.32 -19.71
N GLY A 171 -21.44 -4.16 -18.75
CA GLY A 171 -22.88 -4.37 -18.98
C GLY A 171 -23.38 -5.82 -18.93
N LYS A 172 -22.49 -6.82 -18.88
CA LYS A 172 -22.88 -8.24 -18.74
C LYS A 172 -22.98 -8.61 -17.26
N ASN A 173 -24.02 -9.38 -16.91
CA ASN A 173 -24.16 -9.93 -15.56
C ASN A 173 -23.21 -11.13 -15.41
N GLU A 174 -21.92 -10.83 -15.21
CA GLU A 174 -20.86 -11.82 -15.01
C GLU A 174 -20.57 -11.92 -13.51
N ALA A 175 -20.97 -13.05 -12.91
CA ALA A 175 -20.76 -13.31 -11.49
C ALA A 175 -19.40 -13.98 -11.18
N ARG A 176 -18.57 -14.21 -12.20
CA ARG A 176 -17.22 -14.77 -12.03
C ARG A 176 -16.21 -13.66 -11.71
N ARG A 177 -15.24 -14.00 -10.86
CA ARG A 177 -14.06 -13.16 -10.61
C ARG A 177 -13.05 -13.37 -11.73
N LEU A 178 -13.17 -12.57 -12.78
CA LEU A 178 -12.34 -12.66 -13.97
C LEU A 178 -11.22 -11.60 -13.96
N ALA A 179 -10.08 -11.94 -14.55
CA ALA A 179 -8.99 -11.01 -14.81
C ALA A 179 -8.40 -11.24 -16.20
N LYS A 180 -7.87 -10.17 -16.79
CA LYS A 180 -7.10 -10.23 -18.03
C LYS A 180 -5.63 -10.46 -17.68
N VAL A 181 -4.95 -11.31 -18.42
CA VAL A 181 -3.49 -11.51 -18.29
C VAL A 181 -2.84 -11.07 -19.58
N GLN A 182 -1.91 -10.13 -19.46
CA GLN A 182 -1.11 -9.59 -20.55
C GLN A 182 0.36 -9.80 -20.26
N CYS A 183 1.15 -9.97 -21.31
CA CYS A 183 2.54 -10.41 -21.19
C CYS A 183 3.51 -9.44 -21.88
N PHE A 184 4.75 -9.47 -21.42
CA PHE A 184 5.84 -8.60 -21.83
C PHE A 184 7.10 -9.44 -22.02
N VAL A 185 7.96 -9.02 -22.93
CA VAL A 185 9.29 -9.62 -23.08
C VAL A 185 10.21 -9.04 -22.03
N VAL A 186 10.65 -9.90 -21.10
CA VAL A 186 11.54 -9.56 -19.99
C VAL A 186 13.00 -9.90 -20.25
N ALA A 187 13.30 -10.70 -21.28
CA ALA A 187 14.68 -10.91 -21.72
C ALA A 187 15.21 -9.68 -22.46
N GLY A 188 16.54 -9.55 -22.54
CA GLY A 188 17.23 -8.48 -23.24
C GLY A 188 18.13 -7.64 -22.34
N GLY A 189 18.55 -6.49 -22.85
CA GLY A 189 19.47 -5.57 -22.18
C GLY A 189 18.81 -4.55 -21.25
N THR A 190 17.47 -4.52 -21.19
CA THR A 190 16.69 -3.48 -20.48
C THR A 190 15.96 -4.00 -19.25
N ALA A 191 15.86 -3.20 -18.19
CA ALA A 191 14.92 -3.42 -17.10
C ALA A 191 13.49 -2.97 -17.43
N ASN A 192 13.30 -2.19 -18.50
CA ASN A 192 12.01 -1.67 -18.92
C ASN A 192 11.27 -2.68 -19.81
N TYR A 193 10.68 -3.71 -19.20
CA TYR A 193 9.90 -4.70 -19.94
C TYR A 193 8.53 -4.18 -20.36
N TYR A 194 7.97 -3.16 -19.70
CA TYR A 194 6.72 -2.51 -20.13
C TYR A 194 6.84 -1.87 -21.51
N ALA A 195 8.06 -1.49 -21.91
CA ALA A 195 8.33 -1.05 -23.28
C ALA A 195 8.39 -2.17 -24.32
N ARG A 196 8.18 -3.42 -23.91
CA ARG A 196 8.24 -4.60 -24.78
C ARG A 196 6.99 -5.48 -24.64
N PRO A 197 5.78 -4.95 -24.83
CA PRO A 197 4.55 -5.74 -24.70
C PRO A 197 4.46 -6.81 -25.80
N LEU A 198 3.81 -7.92 -25.44
CA LEU A 198 3.35 -8.93 -26.39
C LEU A 198 1.96 -8.55 -26.88
N GLU A 199 1.92 -7.55 -27.75
CA GLU A 199 0.69 -7.01 -28.31
C GLU A 199 -0.12 -8.09 -29.05
N GLY A 200 -1.44 -7.98 -28.93
CA GLY A 200 -2.38 -8.92 -29.55
C GLY A 200 -2.57 -10.25 -28.81
N VAL A 201 -1.81 -10.52 -27.73
CA VAL A 201 -1.94 -11.73 -26.91
C VAL A 201 -2.55 -11.40 -25.56
N THR A 202 -3.73 -11.94 -25.27
CA THR A 202 -4.45 -11.71 -24.02
C THR A 202 -5.14 -12.98 -23.56
N LEU A 203 -4.96 -13.31 -22.27
CA LEU A 203 -5.67 -14.43 -21.64
C LEU A 203 -6.78 -13.88 -20.73
N LEU A 204 -7.86 -14.64 -20.60
CA LEU A 204 -8.93 -14.41 -19.64
C LEU A 204 -8.90 -15.53 -18.60
N VAL A 205 -8.72 -15.17 -17.34
CA VAL A 205 -8.56 -16.11 -16.22
C VAL A 205 -9.74 -15.99 -15.26
N ASP A 206 -10.34 -17.12 -14.89
CA ASP A 206 -11.20 -17.22 -13.72
C ASP A 206 -10.30 -17.40 -12.49
N VAL A 207 -10.13 -16.32 -11.72
CA VAL A 207 -9.17 -16.25 -10.60
C VAL A 207 -9.58 -17.18 -9.46
N LYS A 208 -10.89 -17.40 -9.26
CA LYS A 208 -11.40 -18.33 -8.24
C LYS A 208 -10.99 -19.77 -8.57
N LYS A 209 -11.18 -20.17 -9.83
CA LYS A 209 -10.93 -21.54 -10.28
C LYS A 209 -9.47 -21.77 -10.69
N LEU A 210 -8.70 -20.69 -10.85
CA LEU A 210 -7.35 -20.69 -11.42
C LEU A 210 -7.30 -21.45 -12.76
N VAL A 211 -8.22 -21.11 -13.67
CA VAL A 211 -8.26 -21.67 -15.02
C VAL A 211 -8.38 -20.57 -16.07
N ILE A 212 -7.73 -20.79 -17.22
CA ILE A 212 -7.90 -19.94 -18.40
C ILE A 212 -9.24 -20.29 -19.04
N VAL A 213 -10.12 -19.29 -19.15
CA VAL A 213 -11.47 -19.41 -19.72
C VAL A 213 -11.62 -18.70 -21.06
N GLY A 214 -10.58 -17.98 -21.50
CA GLY A 214 -10.51 -17.37 -22.81
C GLY A 214 -9.07 -17.09 -23.21
N TYR A 215 -8.82 -17.14 -24.52
CA TYR A 215 -7.51 -16.86 -25.10
C TYR A 215 -7.70 -16.11 -26.42
N ARG A 216 -6.99 -15.00 -26.55
CA ARG A 216 -6.96 -14.16 -27.74
C ARG A 216 -5.51 -14.02 -28.18
N ASP A 217 -5.26 -14.33 -29.44
CA ASP A 217 -3.99 -14.12 -30.11
C ASP A 217 -4.31 -13.61 -31.51
N ARG A 218 -4.16 -12.30 -31.72
CA ARG A 218 -4.45 -11.64 -33.01
C ARG A 218 -3.32 -11.81 -34.04
N ALA A 219 -2.22 -12.46 -33.68
CA ALA A 219 -1.09 -12.83 -34.54
C ALA A 219 -0.67 -11.74 -35.54
N ALA A 220 0.16 -10.77 -35.12
CA ALA A 220 1.20 -10.08 -35.94
C ALA A 220 1.59 -8.71 -35.37
N TYR A 221 2.23 -8.68 -34.20
CA TYR A 221 2.96 -7.49 -33.76
C TYR A 221 4.41 -7.86 -33.45
N SER A 222 5.34 -7.11 -34.05
CA SER A 222 6.75 -7.23 -33.71
C SER A 222 6.96 -6.68 -32.31
N VAL A 223 7.62 -7.45 -31.45
CA VAL A 223 8.03 -6.95 -30.13
C VAL A 223 8.96 -5.74 -30.33
N PRO A 224 8.68 -4.60 -29.67
CA PRO A 224 9.59 -3.46 -29.69
C PRO A 224 11.01 -3.85 -29.23
N LYS A 225 12.00 -3.15 -29.76
CA LYS A 225 13.40 -3.36 -29.36
C LYS A 225 13.67 -2.80 -27.97
N ASP A 226 14.72 -3.28 -27.32
CA ASP A 226 15.12 -2.86 -25.98
C ASP A 226 16.09 -1.67 -25.97
N GLU A 227 16.70 -1.31 -27.11
CA GLU A 227 17.71 -0.25 -27.14
C GLU A 227 17.13 1.12 -26.75
N GLY A 228 17.83 1.82 -25.85
CA GLY A 228 17.43 3.15 -25.38
C GLY A 228 16.25 3.16 -24.41
N THR A 229 15.79 2.00 -23.93
CA THR A 229 14.64 1.90 -23.01
C THR A 229 15.00 1.75 -21.54
N ASP A 230 16.26 1.42 -21.21
CA ASP A 230 16.70 1.17 -19.84
C ASP A 230 16.86 2.49 -19.05
N TYR A 231 16.18 2.59 -17.91
CA TYR A 231 16.18 3.77 -17.06
C TYR A 231 17.27 3.76 -15.98
N ARG A 232 18.00 2.65 -15.81
CA ARG A 232 19.02 2.54 -14.76
C ARG A 232 20.26 3.31 -15.17
N ALA A 233 20.76 4.18 -14.28
CA ALA A 233 21.90 5.04 -14.56
C ALA A 233 23.14 4.29 -15.11
N GLY A 234 23.41 3.08 -14.63
CA GLY A 234 24.53 2.25 -15.10
C GLY A 234 24.34 1.61 -16.49
N LYS A 235 23.15 1.75 -17.10
CA LYS A 235 22.76 1.16 -18.40
C LYS A 235 22.34 2.21 -19.43
N ALA A 236 21.85 3.37 -18.98
CA ALA A 236 21.44 4.49 -19.83
C ALA A 236 22.59 5.08 -20.68
N GLY A 237 23.86 4.76 -20.33
CA GLY A 237 25.04 5.05 -21.12
C GLY A 237 25.45 6.54 -21.10
N PRO A 238 26.76 6.85 -20.98
CA PRO A 238 27.22 8.20 -21.23
C PRO A 238 27.15 8.58 -22.72
N PRO A 239 27.09 9.88 -23.04
CA PRO A 239 27.04 11.00 -22.10
C PRO A 239 25.59 11.38 -21.73
N PHE A 240 25.33 11.50 -20.43
CA PHE A 240 24.25 12.38 -19.97
C PHE A 240 24.63 13.79 -20.45
N ASN A 241 23.87 14.34 -21.39
CA ASN A 241 24.13 15.68 -21.90
C ASN A 241 23.92 16.67 -20.74
N GLY A 242 24.98 17.25 -20.20
CA GLY A 242 24.90 18.28 -19.16
C GLY A 242 26.02 18.24 -18.13
N ALA A 243 26.06 19.26 -17.28
CA ALA A 243 26.92 19.27 -16.11
C ALA A 243 26.34 18.31 -15.06
N VAL A 244 27.21 17.55 -14.39
CA VAL A 244 26.82 16.79 -13.20
C VAL A 244 26.34 17.80 -12.15
N PRO A 245 25.10 17.69 -11.62
CA PRO A 245 24.63 18.58 -10.58
C PRO A 245 25.58 18.53 -9.37
N ALA A 246 25.90 19.69 -8.79
CA ALA A 246 26.65 19.73 -7.55
C ALA A 246 25.83 19.03 -6.44
N PRO A 247 26.44 18.15 -5.62
CA PRO A 247 25.73 17.53 -4.52
C PRO A 247 25.29 18.59 -3.52
N GLY A 248 24.00 18.59 -3.17
CA GLY A 248 23.44 19.42 -2.11
C GLY A 248 23.32 18.62 -0.82
N VAL A 249 23.61 19.25 0.32
CA VAL A 249 23.40 18.64 1.65
C VAL A 249 22.48 19.55 2.44
N VAL A 250 21.40 18.97 2.98
CA VAL A 250 20.52 19.65 3.93
C VAL A 250 20.99 19.31 5.35
N VAL A 251 21.38 20.32 6.12
CA VAL A 251 21.82 20.17 7.51
C VAL A 251 20.90 20.95 8.43
N GLN A 252 20.43 20.29 9.49
CA GLN A 252 19.68 20.93 10.59
C GLN A 252 20.53 20.83 11.87
N PRO A 253 21.34 21.88 12.18
CA PRO A 253 22.34 21.79 13.25
C PRO A 253 21.75 21.59 14.64
N GLU A 254 20.51 22.04 14.86
CA GLU A 254 19.79 21.92 16.14
C GLU A 254 18.96 20.62 16.24
N GLY A 255 19.05 19.74 15.23
CA GLY A 255 18.25 18.53 15.12
C GLY A 255 16.96 18.74 14.32
N LYS A 256 16.10 17.70 14.32
CA LYS A 256 14.83 17.73 13.58
C LYS A 256 13.86 18.70 14.24
N GLY A 257 13.17 19.50 13.43
CA GLY A 257 12.16 20.45 13.92
C GLY A 257 10.82 19.81 14.34
N PHE A 258 10.72 18.48 14.26
CA PHE A 258 9.53 17.72 14.62
C PHE A 258 9.86 16.61 15.63
N HIS A 259 8.85 16.20 16.38
CA HIS A 259 8.90 15.09 17.31
C HIS A 259 7.83 14.05 16.93
N ILE A 260 8.20 12.76 17.02
CA ILE A 260 7.29 11.63 16.79
C ILE A 260 7.21 10.83 18.09
N ASP A 261 6.02 10.75 18.67
CA ASP A 261 5.71 9.91 19.83
C ASP A 261 4.69 8.85 19.42
N GLY A 262 5.18 7.62 19.19
CA GLY A 262 4.40 6.58 18.51
C GLY A 262 3.99 7.03 17.11
N HIS A 263 2.70 7.29 16.93
CA HIS A 263 2.11 7.80 15.69
C HIS A 263 1.70 9.28 15.77
N ILE A 264 1.96 9.97 16.89
CA ILE A 264 1.66 11.39 17.04
C ILE A 264 2.85 12.23 16.60
N VAL A 265 2.64 13.06 15.60
CA VAL A 265 3.63 13.99 15.06
C VAL A 265 3.35 15.39 15.58
N ARG A 266 4.38 16.02 16.14
CA ARG A 266 4.35 17.42 16.60
C ARG A 266 5.40 18.22 15.86
N TRP A 267 4.99 19.30 15.21
CA TRP A 267 5.89 20.15 14.44
C TRP A 267 5.39 21.58 14.43
N ALA A 268 6.25 22.53 14.80
CA ALA A 268 5.87 23.94 14.93
C ALA A 268 4.57 24.10 15.76
N ASN A 269 3.51 24.62 15.15
CA ASN A 269 2.19 24.77 15.75
C ASN A 269 1.21 23.64 15.39
N TRP A 270 1.66 22.54 14.79
CA TRP A 270 0.82 21.41 14.41
C TRP A 270 1.00 20.19 15.33
N GLU A 271 -0.11 19.50 15.57
CA GLU A 271 -0.16 18.15 16.13
C GLU A 271 -1.13 17.30 15.30
N PHE A 272 -0.72 16.09 14.90
CA PHE A 272 -1.59 15.15 14.18
C PHE A 272 -1.17 13.70 14.42
N HIS A 273 -2.09 12.78 14.16
CA HIS A 273 -1.86 11.33 14.14
C HIS A 273 -1.56 10.86 12.72
N MET A 274 -0.53 10.04 12.56
CA MET A 274 -0.08 9.47 11.30
C MET A 274 -0.36 7.96 11.31
N GLY A 275 -1.37 7.53 10.56
CA GLY A 275 -1.79 6.14 10.44
C GLY A 275 -1.40 5.50 9.10
N PHE A 276 -1.62 4.19 9.02
CA PHE A 276 -1.44 3.37 7.82
C PHE A 276 -2.58 2.37 7.68
N ASP A 277 -3.09 2.23 6.46
CA ASP A 277 -4.10 1.25 6.08
C ASP A 277 -3.66 0.50 4.82
N MET A 278 -3.97 -0.80 4.73
CA MET A 278 -3.50 -1.61 3.61
C MET A 278 -4.14 -1.21 2.26
N ARG A 279 -5.35 -0.66 2.26
CA ARG A 279 -6.03 -0.18 1.05
C ARG A 279 -5.64 1.27 0.74
N ALA A 280 -5.76 2.16 1.72
CA ALA A 280 -5.57 3.60 1.54
C ALA A 280 -4.11 4.07 1.62
N GLY A 281 -3.23 3.29 2.26
CA GLY A 281 -1.87 3.72 2.57
C GLY A 281 -1.84 4.71 3.73
N THR A 282 -1.19 5.87 3.55
CA THR A 282 -1.04 6.88 4.62
C THR A 282 -2.38 7.54 4.95
N VAL A 283 -2.69 7.63 6.25
CA VAL A 283 -3.89 8.30 6.78
C VAL A 283 -3.47 9.38 7.78
N ILE A 284 -3.85 10.63 7.57
CA ILE A 284 -3.65 11.71 8.54
C ILE A 284 -4.93 11.88 9.36
N SER A 285 -4.82 11.84 10.68
CA SER A 285 -5.96 11.98 11.59
C SER A 285 -5.71 13.02 12.66
N MET A 286 -6.78 13.55 13.25
CA MET A 286 -6.74 14.44 14.42
C MET A 286 -5.84 15.68 14.28
N ALA A 287 -5.65 16.19 13.06
CA ALA A 287 -4.77 17.32 12.81
C ALA A 287 -5.35 18.61 13.44
N SER A 288 -4.53 19.22 14.29
CA SER A 288 -4.85 20.43 15.03
C SER A 288 -3.70 21.42 14.93
N VAL A 289 -4.05 22.70 14.91
CA VAL A 289 -3.10 23.82 14.92
C VAL A 289 -3.25 24.62 16.22
N HIS A 290 -2.13 24.98 16.87
CA HIS A 290 -2.12 25.88 18.02
C HIS A 290 -2.27 27.32 17.54
N ASP A 291 -3.35 27.96 18.01
CA ASP A 291 -3.64 29.37 17.79
C ASP A 291 -3.02 30.16 18.94
N ALA A 292 -1.89 30.83 18.67
CA ALA A 292 -1.11 31.52 19.68
C ALA A 292 -1.84 32.76 20.25
N ASP A 293 -2.71 33.41 19.48
CA ASP A 293 -3.46 34.58 19.94
C ASP A 293 -4.55 34.18 20.94
N ALA A 294 -5.18 33.03 20.71
CA ALA A 294 -6.24 32.50 21.55
C ALA A 294 -5.74 31.50 22.61
N ASP A 295 -4.45 31.16 22.60
CA ASP A 295 -3.80 30.12 23.39
C ASP A 295 -4.61 28.81 23.46
N LEU A 296 -5.04 28.32 22.29
CA LEU A 296 -5.85 27.11 22.20
C LEU A 296 -5.56 26.30 20.95
N TRP A 297 -5.77 24.99 21.04
CA TRP A 297 -5.69 24.08 19.91
C TRP A 297 -6.98 24.07 19.10
N ARG A 298 -6.86 24.31 17.79
CA ARG A 298 -7.97 24.32 16.83
C ARG A 298 -7.86 23.10 15.93
N ARG A 299 -8.87 22.23 15.97
CA ARG A 299 -8.97 21.09 15.05
C ARG A 299 -9.20 21.58 13.63
N VAL A 300 -8.44 21.04 12.70
CA VAL A 300 -8.50 21.36 11.26
C VAL A 300 -9.03 20.17 10.47
N LEU A 301 -8.54 18.96 10.75
CA LEU A 301 -8.87 17.74 10.01
C LEU A 301 -9.06 16.59 10.99
N TYR A 302 -10.20 15.90 10.95
CA TYR A 302 -10.35 14.69 11.76
C TYR A 302 -9.72 13.49 11.08
N ARG A 303 -9.92 13.32 9.77
CA ARG A 303 -9.36 12.22 8.99
C ARG A 303 -9.19 12.60 7.52
N GLY A 304 -8.03 12.30 6.94
CA GLY A 304 -7.72 12.52 5.54
C GLY A 304 -6.84 11.43 4.94
N PHE A 305 -7.18 10.96 3.74
CA PHE A 305 -6.45 9.93 2.99
C PHE A 305 -6.83 9.93 1.50
N VAL A 306 -5.98 9.33 0.66
CA VAL A 306 -6.32 9.02 -0.73
C VAL A 306 -7.32 7.87 -0.75
N SER A 307 -8.56 8.16 -1.13
CA SER A 307 -9.64 7.17 -1.12
C SER A 307 -9.62 6.26 -2.35
N GLU A 308 -9.20 6.80 -3.50
CA GLU A 308 -9.05 6.07 -4.75
C GLU A 308 -8.14 6.81 -5.74
N ILE A 309 -7.50 6.05 -6.64
CA ILE A 309 -6.84 6.53 -7.85
C ILE A 309 -7.46 5.79 -9.04
N PHE A 310 -8.08 6.52 -9.96
CA PHE A 310 -8.70 5.99 -11.16
C PHE A 310 -7.86 6.32 -12.39
N VAL A 311 -7.43 5.30 -13.13
CA VAL A 311 -6.54 5.42 -14.29
C VAL A 311 -7.18 4.83 -15.56
N PRO A 312 -8.09 5.58 -16.23
CA PRO A 312 -8.69 5.16 -17.48
C PRO A 312 -7.77 5.38 -18.68
N TYR A 313 -7.56 4.32 -19.44
CA TYR A 313 -6.94 4.37 -20.75
C TYR A 313 -8.01 4.67 -21.81
N MET A 314 -7.63 5.42 -22.84
CA MET A 314 -8.54 5.89 -23.88
C MET A 314 -8.47 5.07 -25.18
N ASP A 315 -7.86 3.89 -25.14
CA ASP A 315 -7.74 2.99 -26.29
C ASP A 315 -8.87 1.95 -26.29
N PRO A 316 -9.79 1.99 -27.28
CA PRO A 316 -10.94 1.08 -27.34
C PRO A 316 -10.62 -0.32 -27.90
N GLU A 317 -9.36 -0.59 -28.28
CA GLU A 317 -8.96 -1.90 -28.81
C GLU A 317 -9.13 -3.03 -27.75
N GLU A 318 -9.23 -4.27 -28.22
CA GLU A 318 -9.50 -5.45 -27.39
C GLU A 318 -8.48 -5.65 -26.25
N GLU A 319 -7.25 -5.17 -26.41
CA GLU A 319 -6.16 -5.23 -25.44
C GLU A 319 -6.21 -4.14 -24.38
N SER A 320 -6.92 -3.04 -24.63
CA SER A 320 -6.82 -1.83 -23.79
C SER A 320 -8.16 -1.34 -23.28
N TYR A 321 -9.29 -1.70 -23.90
CA TYR A 321 -10.61 -1.14 -23.57
C TYR A 321 -11.02 -1.31 -22.10
N PHE A 322 -10.42 -2.28 -21.41
CA PHE A 322 -10.69 -2.64 -20.02
C PHE A 322 -9.70 -2.05 -19.02
N HIS A 323 -8.65 -1.35 -19.48
CA HIS A 323 -7.68 -0.68 -18.63
C HIS A 323 -8.29 0.59 -18.04
N THR A 324 -8.98 0.42 -16.92
CA THR A 324 -9.56 1.52 -16.15
C THR A 324 -9.32 1.27 -14.67
N PHE A 325 -8.05 1.27 -14.28
CA PHE A 325 -7.62 0.77 -12.98
C PHE A 325 -8.20 1.59 -11.84
N MET A 326 -8.57 0.92 -10.76
CA MET A 326 -8.90 1.53 -9.47
C MET A 326 -7.86 1.06 -8.46
N ASP A 327 -6.73 1.75 -8.41
CA ASP A 327 -5.50 1.23 -7.80
C ASP A 327 -5.68 0.91 -6.31
N ALA A 328 -6.39 1.76 -5.56
CA ALA A 328 -6.64 1.51 -4.15
C ALA A 328 -7.59 0.33 -3.95
N SER A 329 -8.66 0.23 -4.73
CA SER A 329 -9.69 -0.81 -4.55
C SER A 329 -9.41 -2.15 -5.21
N GLU A 330 -8.50 -2.21 -6.18
CA GLU A 330 -8.16 -3.43 -6.92
C GLU A 330 -6.81 -4.03 -6.47
N TYR A 331 -5.84 -3.17 -6.09
CA TYR A 331 -4.47 -3.57 -5.78
C TYR A 331 -3.99 -3.13 -4.38
N GLY A 332 -4.59 -2.10 -3.80
CA GLY A 332 -4.28 -1.59 -2.47
C GLY A 332 -3.03 -0.71 -2.45
N LEU A 333 -3.19 0.58 -2.13
CA LEU A 333 -2.07 1.54 -2.08
C LEU A 333 -1.08 1.21 -0.96
N GLY A 334 -1.57 0.78 0.21
CA GLY A 334 -0.71 0.36 1.32
C GLY A 334 0.04 -0.94 1.01
N VAL A 335 -0.63 -1.91 0.38
CA VAL A 335 0.01 -3.16 -0.09
C VAL A 335 1.07 -2.88 -1.16
N SER A 336 0.84 -1.87 -1.99
CA SER A 336 1.72 -1.46 -3.08
C SER A 336 2.76 -0.40 -2.68
N ALA A 337 2.85 -0.05 -1.39
CA ALA A 337 3.82 0.90 -0.88
C ALA A 337 5.24 0.30 -0.92
N VAL A 338 6.20 1.09 -1.41
CA VAL A 338 7.60 0.64 -1.56
C VAL A 338 8.51 1.27 -0.50
N PRO A 339 9.56 0.57 -0.05
CA PRO A 339 10.54 1.14 0.87
C PRO A 339 11.24 2.37 0.26
N LEU A 340 11.14 3.50 0.96
CA LEU A 340 11.75 4.76 0.56
C LEU A 340 13.28 4.67 0.62
N GLN A 341 13.95 5.05 -0.45
CA GLN A 341 15.41 5.10 -0.54
C GLN A 341 15.93 6.40 0.10
N PRO A 342 16.72 6.32 1.20
CA PRO A 342 17.33 7.50 1.80
C PRO A 342 18.18 8.29 0.81
N GLU A 343 18.12 9.62 0.90
CA GLU A 343 18.82 10.58 0.05
C GLU A 343 18.41 10.60 -1.43
N ALA A 344 17.60 9.64 -1.89
CA ALA A 344 16.98 9.63 -3.22
C ALA A 344 15.51 10.07 -3.15
N ASP A 345 14.68 9.37 -2.38
CA ASP A 345 13.25 9.65 -2.24
C ASP A 345 12.97 10.67 -1.13
N CYS A 346 13.87 10.75 -0.14
CA CYS A 346 13.76 11.65 1.01
C CYS A 346 15.13 12.25 1.36
N PRO A 347 15.21 13.51 1.81
CA PRO A 347 16.47 14.12 2.23
C PRO A 347 17.02 13.47 3.51
N ALA A 348 18.32 13.67 3.77
CA ALA A 348 19.04 13.06 4.89
C ALA A 348 18.46 13.33 6.29
N ASN A 349 17.66 14.38 6.46
CA ASN A 349 17.01 14.72 7.73
C ASN A 349 15.65 14.01 7.95
N ALA A 350 15.22 13.14 7.03
CA ALA A 350 13.96 12.42 7.13
C ALA A 350 13.91 11.47 8.36
N ALA A 351 12.73 11.27 8.92
CA ALA A 351 12.40 10.12 9.78
C ALA A 351 11.52 9.15 9.00
N TYR A 352 11.61 7.86 9.30
CA TYR A 352 10.86 6.81 8.60
C TYR A 352 9.96 6.04 9.56
N MET A 353 8.85 5.52 9.04
CA MET A 353 7.91 4.67 9.75
C MET A 353 7.60 3.43 8.91
N ASP A 354 7.50 2.29 9.61
CA ASP A 354 7.10 1.01 9.06
C ASP A 354 5.56 0.90 9.00
N GLY A 355 5.05 0.12 8.05
CA GLY A 355 3.65 -0.30 8.01
C GLY A 355 3.50 -1.81 8.22
N TYR A 356 2.30 -2.23 8.58
CA TYR A 356 1.93 -3.64 8.65
C TYR A 356 0.61 -3.88 7.92
N TYR A 357 0.56 -4.96 7.14
CA TYR A 357 -0.64 -5.44 6.47
C TYR A 357 -0.71 -6.97 6.56
N VAL A 358 -1.63 -7.63 5.85
CA VAL A 358 -1.71 -9.10 5.82
C VAL A 358 -1.57 -9.67 4.41
N ASP A 359 -0.97 -10.86 4.31
CA ASP A 359 -0.98 -11.69 3.09
C ASP A 359 -2.32 -12.44 2.90
N ALA A 360 -2.45 -13.21 1.82
CA ALA A 360 -3.66 -14.01 1.58
C ALA A 360 -3.95 -15.07 2.66
N ASP A 361 -2.95 -15.51 3.42
CA ASP A 361 -3.12 -16.43 4.55
C ASP A 361 -3.51 -15.69 5.84
N GLY A 362 -3.60 -14.36 5.81
CA GLY A 362 -3.86 -13.48 6.94
C GLY A 362 -2.64 -13.26 7.84
N LYS A 363 -1.43 -13.63 7.41
CA LYS A 363 -0.21 -13.45 8.21
C LYS A 363 0.26 -11.99 8.12
N PRO A 364 0.75 -11.40 9.23
CA PRO A 364 1.29 -10.06 9.20
C PRO A 364 2.51 -9.97 8.27
N VAL A 365 2.50 -8.97 7.39
CA VAL A 365 3.64 -8.59 6.55
C VAL A 365 4.11 -7.22 6.99
N LYS A 366 5.42 -7.10 7.23
CA LYS A 366 6.07 -5.82 7.58
C LYS A 366 6.54 -5.14 6.29
N SER A 367 6.14 -3.89 6.12
CA SER A 367 6.69 -3.00 5.09
C SER A 367 7.61 -1.99 5.75
N GLU A 368 8.91 -2.09 5.48
CA GLU A 368 9.92 -1.24 6.13
C GLU A 368 10.05 0.12 5.43
N ASN A 369 10.15 1.20 6.21
CA ASN A 369 10.44 2.56 5.72
C ASN A 369 9.52 3.06 4.60
N ILE A 370 8.22 2.83 4.70
CA ILE A 370 7.26 3.19 3.64
C ILE A 370 6.65 4.58 3.80
N ILE A 371 6.68 5.14 5.00
CA ILE A 371 6.24 6.52 5.27
C ILE A 371 7.44 7.30 5.82
N SER A 372 7.62 8.54 5.37
CA SER A 372 8.64 9.43 5.91
C SER A 372 8.07 10.76 6.35
N SER A 373 8.72 11.37 7.35
CA SER A 373 8.47 12.75 7.77
C SER A 373 9.73 13.59 7.52
N ILE A 374 9.57 14.66 6.77
CA ILE A 374 10.65 15.47 6.19
C ILE A 374 10.41 16.94 6.56
N THR A 375 11.45 17.65 7.00
CA THR A 375 11.41 19.11 7.08
C THR A 375 12.17 19.72 5.92
N GLU A 376 11.47 20.47 5.06
CA GLU A 376 12.08 21.21 3.95
C GLU A 376 12.30 22.68 4.35
N VAL A 377 13.47 23.24 4.02
CA VAL A 377 13.82 24.63 4.32
C VAL A 377 13.93 25.43 3.02
N ARG A 378 12.86 26.18 2.70
CA ARG A 378 12.88 27.29 1.73
C ARG A 378 12.65 28.60 2.53
N PRO A 379 12.37 29.79 1.93
CA PRO A 379 12.01 30.97 2.73
C PRO A 379 10.91 30.68 3.77
N ASP A 380 10.05 29.69 3.49
CA ASP A 380 9.16 29.04 4.46
C ASP A 380 9.63 27.60 4.76
N VAL A 381 9.60 27.21 6.04
CA VAL A 381 9.87 25.83 6.48
C VAL A 381 8.57 25.04 6.50
N THR A 382 8.55 23.87 5.85
CA THR A 382 7.37 23.00 5.79
C THR A 382 7.68 21.59 6.27
N LEU A 383 6.65 20.92 6.79
CA LEU A 383 6.72 19.49 7.12
C LEU A 383 5.98 18.70 6.03
N VAL A 384 6.66 17.71 5.47
CA VAL A 384 6.08 16.79 4.47
C VAL A 384 6.03 15.38 5.06
N VAL A 385 4.84 14.76 5.02
CA VAL A 385 4.68 13.33 5.25
C VAL A 385 4.53 12.64 3.89
N ARG A 386 5.47 11.77 3.52
CA ARG A 386 5.57 11.16 2.19
C ARG A 386 5.42 9.65 2.23
N MET A 387 4.67 9.10 1.29
CA MET A 387 4.65 7.67 0.94
C MET A 387 4.79 7.50 -0.57
N VAL A 388 5.55 6.51 -1.01
CA VAL A 388 5.64 6.14 -2.44
C VAL A 388 4.94 4.81 -2.67
N VAL A 389 4.11 4.75 -3.71
CA VAL A 389 3.31 3.59 -4.07
C VAL A 389 3.61 3.20 -5.51
N THR A 390 3.94 1.94 -5.77
CA THR A 390 4.20 1.44 -7.12
C THR A 390 3.13 0.43 -7.52
N VAL A 391 2.22 0.81 -8.42
CA VAL A 391 1.19 -0.09 -8.98
C VAL A 391 1.54 -0.38 -10.43
N GLY A 392 2.08 -1.57 -10.66
CA GLY A 392 2.52 -1.97 -12.00
C GLY A 392 3.63 -1.06 -12.53
N ASN A 393 3.30 -0.24 -13.52
CA ASN A 393 4.22 0.66 -14.22
C ASN A 393 4.14 2.13 -13.75
N TYR A 394 3.35 2.43 -12.72
CA TYR A 394 3.22 3.77 -12.16
C TYR A 394 3.79 3.85 -10.75
N ASP A 395 4.49 4.95 -10.48
CA ASP A 395 4.96 5.34 -9.15
C ASP A 395 4.22 6.62 -8.72
N TYR A 396 3.51 6.56 -7.60
CA TYR A 396 2.81 7.69 -7.00
C TYR A 396 3.56 8.17 -5.78
N THR A 397 3.87 9.46 -5.70
CA THR A 397 4.38 10.11 -4.49
C THR A 397 3.22 10.84 -3.82
N LEU A 398 2.81 10.34 -2.66
CA LEU A 398 1.71 10.89 -1.87
C LEU A 398 2.29 11.72 -0.73
N ASP A 399 2.18 13.04 -0.83
CA ASP A 399 2.70 14.00 0.14
C ASP A 399 1.57 14.70 0.91
N TRP A 400 1.71 14.81 2.22
CA TRP A 400 0.92 15.73 3.04
C TRP A 400 1.82 16.87 3.50
N GLU A 401 1.55 18.09 3.04
CA GLU A 401 2.34 19.27 3.37
C GLU A 401 1.65 20.09 4.47
N PHE A 402 2.36 20.36 5.56
CA PHE A 402 1.94 21.24 6.65
C PHE A 402 2.79 22.51 6.68
N LYS A 403 2.12 23.66 6.82
CA LYS A 403 2.76 24.99 6.86
C LYS A 403 2.48 25.70 8.18
N THR A 404 3.43 26.51 8.63
CA THR A 404 3.33 27.29 9.87
C THR A 404 2.20 28.30 9.86
N VAL A 405 1.80 28.78 8.67
CA VAL A 405 0.65 29.69 8.46
C VAL A 405 -0.73 29.02 8.70
N GLY A 406 -0.77 27.81 9.23
CA GLY A 406 -2.01 27.10 9.58
C GLY A 406 -2.70 26.43 8.40
N LEU A 407 -1.98 26.22 7.30
CA LEU A 407 -2.48 25.50 6.13
C LEU A 407 -1.90 24.09 6.06
N ALA A 408 -2.77 23.11 5.80
CA ALA A 408 -2.39 21.74 5.49
C ALA A 408 -3.04 21.36 4.16
N TYR A 409 -2.24 20.90 3.20
CA TYR A 409 -2.73 20.48 1.88
C TYR A 409 -2.20 19.10 1.52
N PRO A 410 -3.07 18.18 1.09
CA PRO A 410 -2.61 16.98 0.41
C PRO A 410 -2.07 17.38 -0.97
N HIS A 411 -0.86 16.92 -1.27
CA HIS A 411 -0.24 17.00 -2.58
C HIS A 411 -0.02 15.58 -3.08
N ILE A 412 -0.78 15.16 -4.07
CA ILE A 412 -0.47 13.95 -4.80
C ILE A 412 0.36 14.36 -6.00
N PHE A 413 1.62 13.96 -5.99
CA PHE A 413 2.47 14.06 -7.16
C PHE A 413 2.52 12.69 -7.80
N CYS A 414 1.80 12.55 -8.92
CA CYS A 414 2.07 11.46 -9.84
C CYS A 414 3.43 11.73 -10.51
N HIS A 415 4.49 11.21 -9.91
CA HIS A 415 5.77 11.12 -10.59
C HIS A 415 5.68 9.97 -11.57
N LEU A 416 5.18 10.27 -12.77
CA LEU A 416 5.21 9.37 -13.91
C LEU A 416 6.68 9.04 -14.27
N HIS A 417 7.28 8.08 -13.58
CA HIS A 417 8.31 7.22 -14.14
C HIS A 417 7.64 6.19 -15.05
N THR A 418 6.76 6.64 -15.94
CA THR A 418 6.08 5.74 -16.86
C THR A 418 7.08 5.07 -17.74
N LEU A 419 6.95 3.77 -17.75
CA LEU A 419 7.24 2.97 -18.91
C LEU A 419 5.92 2.89 -19.66
N CYS A 420 5.65 3.83 -20.57
CA CYS A 420 4.37 3.87 -21.30
C CYS A 420 4.08 2.48 -21.92
N GLN A 421 2.85 2.03 -21.82
CA GLN A 421 2.43 0.82 -22.51
C GLN A 421 2.29 1.14 -23.99
N SER A 422 2.97 0.38 -24.84
CA SER A 422 3.10 0.72 -26.26
C SER A 422 2.04 0.06 -27.11
N ASN A 423 1.14 0.83 -27.74
CA ASN A 423 0.25 0.30 -28.78
C ASN A 423 0.27 1.21 -30.02
N VAL A 424 0.19 0.68 -31.24
CA VAL A 424 0.25 1.50 -32.47
C VAL A 424 -1.17 1.71 -33.01
N ASN A 425 -1.86 2.75 -32.57
CA ASN A 425 -3.15 3.15 -33.14
C ASN A 425 -3.41 4.67 -33.05
N ALA A 426 -4.55 5.12 -33.59
CA ALA A 426 -4.91 6.53 -33.71
C ALA A 426 -5.18 7.26 -32.37
N PHE A 427 -5.24 6.52 -31.26
CA PHE A 427 -5.50 7.06 -29.92
C PHE A 427 -4.21 7.28 -29.11
N ASN A 428 -3.04 7.08 -29.75
CA ASN A 428 -1.76 7.01 -29.08
C ASN A 428 -0.79 8.06 -29.66
N TYR A 429 0.11 8.58 -28.82
CA TYR A 429 1.20 9.44 -29.24
C TYR A 429 2.47 8.62 -29.45
N CYS A 430 3.02 8.59 -30.67
CA CYS A 430 4.23 7.79 -30.95
C CYS A 430 5.49 8.51 -30.46
N CYS A 431 5.95 8.12 -29.27
CA CYS A 431 7.14 8.70 -28.64
C CYS A 431 8.44 8.24 -29.33
N CYS A 432 8.49 6.99 -29.83
CA CYS A 432 9.66 6.39 -30.49
C CYS A 432 9.24 5.44 -31.63
N LYS A 433 10.18 5.04 -32.49
CA LYS A 433 9.90 4.11 -33.60
C LYS A 433 9.45 2.74 -33.08
N GLY A 434 8.19 2.39 -33.34
CA GLY A 434 7.59 1.15 -32.84
C GLY A 434 7.03 1.24 -31.42
N TYR A 435 6.89 2.47 -30.89
CA TYR A 435 6.42 2.72 -29.53
C TYR A 435 5.48 3.92 -29.50
N CYS A 436 4.22 3.70 -29.12
CA CYS A 436 3.28 4.81 -28.92
C CYS A 436 2.56 4.69 -27.58
N SER A 437 2.52 5.79 -26.83
CA SER A 437 1.85 5.88 -25.54
C SER A 437 0.37 6.10 -25.74
N THR A 438 -0.45 5.28 -25.11
CA THR A 438 -1.90 5.53 -25.02
C THR A 438 -2.18 6.79 -24.21
N ILE A 439 -3.19 7.56 -24.64
CA ILE A 439 -3.72 8.67 -23.84
C ILE A 439 -4.39 8.08 -22.59
N ILE A 440 -4.01 8.60 -21.43
CA ILE A 440 -4.51 8.19 -20.11
C ILE A 440 -4.86 9.43 -19.30
N ASP A 441 -5.81 9.29 -18.39
CA ASP A 441 -6.01 10.24 -17.30
C ASP A 441 -5.58 9.60 -15.97
N HIS A 442 -5.11 10.41 -15.03
CA HIS A 442 -4.98 10.04 -13.62
C HIS A 442 -5.95 10.91 -12.82
N VAL A 443 -6.93 10.28 -12.16
CA VAL A 443 -7.94 10.97 -11.35
C VAL A 443 -7.84 10.49 -9.91
N GLU A 444 -7.54 11.41 -9.00
CA GLU A 444 -7.36 11.10 -7.59
C GLU A 444 -8.55 11.60 -6.77
N TYR A 445 -9.03 10.76 -5.84
CA TYR A 445 -10.13 11.11 -4.95
C TYR A 445 -9.65 11.18 -3.52
N MET A 446 -9.68 12.37 -2.93
CA MET A 446 -9.37 12.59 -1.53
C MET A 446 -10.63 12.51 -0.66
N ASN A 447 -10.55 11.79 0.45
CA ASN A 447 -11.54 11.88 1.51
C ASN A 447 -11.01 12.79 2.61
N ILE A 448 -11.78 13.81 2.98
CA ILE A 448 -11.46 14.78 4.03
C ILE A 448 -12.72 14.91 4.91
N ALA A 449 -12.64 14.47 6.17
CA ALA A 449 -13.78 14.36 7.09
C ALA A 449 -13.49 14.84 8.53
#